data_AF-A0AAU9X1H5-F1
#
_entry.id   AF-A0AAU9X1H5-F1
#
_cell.length_a   1.000
_cell.length_b   1.000
_cell.length_c   1.000
_cell.angle_alpha   90.00
_cell.angle_beta   90.00
_cell.angle_gamma   90.00
#
_symmetry.space_group_name_H-M   'P 1'
#
loop_
_entity.id
_entity.type
_entity.pdbx_description
1 polymer ?
#
loop_
_entity_poly.entity_id
_entity_poly.type
_entity_poly.pdbx_seq_one_letter_code
_entity_poly.pdbx_strand_id
1 'polypeptide(L)'
;MESIHEGLEYLDNSTDDSFTRGHSGLVNGYSEHKSDLENPGEVRQNLRAAMKGARQRITNLRLDLEEKDKLLDAEKSLRKTLEAELAEKTEELYKEKTMSLRAENEGYSLMNTTSSFGEDTSSFREELSLAQRLNLQLTEKLSRAEAEIEASRVSRGELLAQTESKIAARGAALVEKIYQAQKERDAAMNARLHMANSEREELIDKLRRAEREHAGFDSGVDSVYEDEETEPTMRSLLGRLTASETPELIDKNGHLMATKIRTVQKNRKKMVTEELKAVIAERDTAVEKAKALEAEVVNLRKEIELMKNQHKLMDKQRVKAIQSQSIQAQQERDLALKKSKRLEEEMETIRVYYSLHRSLSQEQSLRDQFNQTMDRFETRLRARDVDIQQAQRSYDEVVEKLKAVSQERTTLAKQLEEASKNRRREKERADKLERLVGVLRKRISETGGTSVATIN
;
A
#
# COMPACT_ATOMS: atom_id res chain seq x y z
N MET A 1 -26.68 -21.04 -14.99
CA MET A 1 -27.88 -20.20 -14.96
C MET A 1 -27.39 -18.76 -15.11
N GLU A 2 -27.64 -18.19 -16.30
CA GLU A 2 -27.56 -16.76 -16.71
C GLU A 2 -26.18 -16.06 -16.56
N SER A 3 -25.37 -15.91 -17.60
CA SER A 3 -25.49 -15.12 -18.87
C SER A 3 -25.16 -13.63 -18.69
N ILE A 4 -23.91 -13.25 -18.98
CA ILE A 4 -23.59 -12.02 -19.72
C ILE A 4 -22.43 -12.36 -20.66
N HIS A 5 -22.79 -12.53 -21.93
CA HIS A 5 -21.89 -12.76 -23.06
C HIS A 5 -22.35 -11.79 -24.15
N GLU A 6 -21.59 -10.72 -24.36
CA GLU A 6 -21.71 -9.76 -25.46
C GLU A 6 -20.50 -8.82 -25.31
N GLY A 7 -19.70 -8.48 -26.31
CA GLY A 7 -19.69 -8.76 -27.73
C GLY A 7 -18.72 -7.74 -28.32
N LEU A 8 -17.66 -8.17 -29.00
CA LEU A 8 -16.76 -7.31 -29.79
C LEU A 8 -16.01 -8.18 -30.82
N GLU A 9 -16.78 -8.83 -31.70
CA GLU A 9 -16.36 -9.03 -33.09
C GLU A 9 -16.86 -7.80 -33.86
N TYR A 10 -16.00 -7.13 -34.62
CA TYR A 10 -16.32 -6.65 -35.97
C TYR A 10 -15.07 -6.00 -36.64
N LEU A 11 -14.76 -6.53 -37.83
CA LEU A 11 -14.13 -5.91 -39.00
C LEU A 11 -12.59 -5.79 -39.06
N ASP A 12 -12.00 -6.95 -39.37
CA ASP A 12 -11.07 -7.11 -40.50
C ASP A 12 -11.67 -6.50 -41.78
N ASN A 13 -10.97 -5.52 -42.37
CA ASN A 13 -11.22 -5.01 -43.72
C ASN A 13 -9.90 -5.10 -44.51
N SER A 14 -9.53 -6.33 -44.82
CA SER A 14 -8.69 -6.66 -45.97
C SER A 14 -9.55 -6.56 -47.24
N THR A 15 -9.45 -5.44 -47.96
CA THR A 15 -10.00 -5.36 -49.32
C THR A 15 -8.97 -5.94 -50.29
N ASP A 16 -9.10 -7.24 -50.54
CA ASP A 16 -8.72 -7.87 -51.80
C ASP A 16 -9.61 -7.31 -52.91
N ASP A 17 -9.02 -6.62 -53.88
CA ASP A 17 -9.63 -6.42 -55.20
C ASP A 17 -8.78 -7.15 -56.24
N SER A 18 -9.42 -8.15 -56.83
CA SER A 18 -8.82 -9.12 -57.73
C SER A 18 -9.04 -8.79 -59.22
N PHE A 19 -8.07 -9.21 -60.04
CA PHE A 19 -8.11 -9.44 -61.50
C PHE A 19 -8.06 -8.25 -62.48
N THR A 20 -6.99 -8.20 -63.29
CA THR A 20 -7.01 -8.84 -64.64
C THR A 20 -5.60 -9.02 -65.21
N ARG A 21 -5.37 -10.22 -65.73
CA ARG A 21 -4.16 -10.67 -66.43
C ARG A 21 -4.44 -10.51 -67.93
N GLY A 22 -3.70 -9.63 -68.60
CA GLY A 22 -3.72 -9.47 -70.06
C GLY A 22 -2.31 -9.67 -70.62
N HIS A 23 -2.17 -10.62 -71.55
CA HIS A 23 -0.91 -10.98 -72.21
C HIS A 23 -0.59 -10.08 -73.42
N SER A 24 0.72 -9.95 -73.67
CA SER A 24 1.42 -9.73 -74.96
C SER A 24 1.67 -8.30 -75.45
N GLY A 25 2.93 -8.05 -75.85
CA GLY A 25 3.34 -6.86 -76.60
C GLY A 25 4.80 -6.46 -76.33
N LEU A 26 5.78 -7.14 -76.94
CA LEU A 26 7.13 -6.63 -77.08
C LEU A 26 7.11 -5.36 -77.96
N VAL A 27 7.40 -4.17 -77.41
CA VAL A 27 7.89 -3.02 -78.18
C VAL A 27 8.86 -2.20 -77.33
N ASN A 28 10.04 -2.00 -77.91
CA ASN A 28 11.17 -1.19 -77.46
C ASN A 28 10.80 0.32 -77.43
N GLY A 29 11.24 1.06 -76.40
CA GLY A 29 11.19 2.53 -76.43
C GLY A 29 11.21 3.20 -75.06
N TYR A 30 12.33 3.84 -74.74
CA TYR A 30 12.52 4.96 -73.79
C TYR A 30 11.35 5.28 -72.84
N SER A 31 11.44 4.86 -71.58
CA SER A 31 10.60 5.42 -70.53
C SER A 31 11.20 6.75 -70.06
N GLU A 32 10.62 7.85 -70.53
CA GLU A 32 10.76 9.14 -69.86
C GLU A 32 10.35 8.98 -68.39
N HIS A 33 11.25 9.32 -67.47
CA HIS A 33 10.91 9.57 -66.07
C HIS A 33 9.93 10.75 -66.01
N LYS A 34 8.63 10.46 -66.01
CA LYS A 34 7.64 11.40 -65.51
C LYS A 34 7.81 11.46 -64.00
N SER A 35 8.20 12.61 -63.50
CA SER A 35 8.12 12.96 -62.08
C SER A 35 6.69 12.72 -61.61
N ASP A 36 6.49 11.81 -60.66
CA ASP A 36 5.28 11.69 -59.87
C ASP A 36 5.11 12.98 -59.07
N LEU A 37 4.55 14.00 -59.71
CA LEU A 37 3.98 15.15 -59.03
C LEU A 37 2.76 14.61 -58.29
N GLU A 38 2.93 14.34 -56.99
CA GLU A 38 1.85 13.94 -56.08
C GLU A 38 0.59 14.76 -56.38
N ASN A 39 -0.49 14.06 -56.75
CA ASN A 39 -1.72 14.71 -57.17
C ASN A 39 -2.17 15.66 -56.05
N PRO A 40 -2.30 16.98 -56.29
CA PRO A 40 -2.61 17.94 -55.24
C PRO A 40 -3.96 17.68 -54.56
N GLY A 41 -4.85 16.87 -55.18
CA GLY A 41 -6.06 16.35 -54.53
C GLY A 41 -5.75 15.35 -53.40
N GLU A 42 -4.81 14.45 -53.62
CA GLU A 42 -4.41 13.38 -52.69
C GLU A 42 -3.66 13.96 -51.48
N VAL A 43 -2.76 14.92 -51.71
CA VAL A 43 -2.08 15.66 -50.63
C VAL A 43 -3.09 16.39 -49.74
N ARG A 44 -4.11 17.04 -50.34
CA ARG A 44 -5.17 17.72 -49.57
C ARG A 44 -6.05 16.75 -48.77
N GLN A 45 -6.31 15.57 -49.31
CA GLN A 45 -7.08 14.52 -48.64
C GLN A 45 -6.30 13.93 -47.47
N ASN A 46 -5.03 13.61 -47.68
CA ASN A 46 -4.12 13.11 -46.65
C ASN A 46 -3.92 14.13 -45.52
N LEU A 47 -3.76 15.41 -45.86
CA LEU A 47 -3.70 16.49 -44.86
C LEU A 47 -5.00 16.60 -44.06
N ARG A 48 -6.17 16.48 -44.71
CA ARG A 48 -7.48 16.48 -44.03
C ARG A 48 -7.63 15.30 -43.06
N ALA A 49 -7.23 14.10 -43.49
CA ALA A 49 -7.26 12.89 -42.65
C ALA A 49 -6.30 13.01 -41.46
N ALA A 50 -5.06 13.48 -41.69
CA ALA A 50 -4.08 13.73 -40.65
C ALA A 50 -4.57 14.77 -39.62
N MET A 51 -5.17 15.87 -40.09
CA MET A 51 -5.75 16.91 -39.25
C MET A 51 -6.94 16.40 -38.44
N LYS A 52 -7.81 15.55 -39.03
CA LYS A 52 -8.92 14.91 -38.31
C LYS A 52 -8.40 13.96 -37.23
N GLY A 53 -7.39 13.15 -37.54
CA GLY A 53 -6.72 12.27 -36.58
C GLY A 53 -6.02 13.05 -35.45
N ALA A 54 -5.39 14.19 -35.77
CA ALA A 54 -4.78 15.06 -34.76
C ALA A 54 -5.82 15.68 -33.83
N ARG A 55 -6.96 16.15 -34.36
CA ARG A 55 -8.07 16.66 -33.54
C ARG A 55 -8.63 15.59 -32.62
N GLN A 56 -8.82 14.37 -33.12
CA GLN A 56 -9.29 13.24 -32.30
C GLN A 56 -8.31 12.88 -31.17
N ARG A 57 -7.00 12.91 -31.46
CA ARG A 57 -5.97 12.69 -30.42
C ARG A 57 -5.99 13.79 -29.36
N ILE A 58 -6.16 15.05 -29.77
CA ILE A 58 -6.27 16.19 -28.84
C ILE A 58 -7.51 16.06 -27.95
N THR A 59 -8.65 15.63 -28.50
CA THR A 59 -9.87 15.40 -27.69
C THR A 59 -9.69 14.25 -26.71
N ASN A 60 -9.07 13.15 -27.11
CA ASN A 60 -8.81 12.02 -26.21
C ASN A 60 -7.84 12.44 -25.09
N LEU A 61 -6.76 13.14 -25.41
CA LEU A 61 -5.82 13.66 -24.40
C LEU A 61 -6.47 14.62 -23.40
N ARG A 62 -7.49 15.38 -23.81
CA ARG A 62 -8.27 16.23 -22.89
C ARG A 62 -9.12 15.39 -21.93
N LEU A 63 -9.78 14.36 -22.45
CA LEU A 63 -10.57 13.45 -21.61
C LEU A 63 -9.68 12.69 -20.62
N ASP A 64 -8.51 12.22 -21.05
CA ASP A 64 -7.53 11.55 -20.18
C ASP A 64 -7.01 12.49 -19.08
N LEU A 65 -6.81 13.78 -19.40
CA LEU A 65 -6.42 14.79 -18.41
C LEU A 65 -7.54 15.05 -17.40
N GLU A 66 -8.79 15.20 -17.85
CA GLU A 66 -9.94 15.38 -16.95
C GLU A 66 -10.16 14.16 -16.04
N GLU A 67 -9.97 12.95 -16.55
CA GLU A 67 -10.02 11.73 -15.75
C GLU A 67 -8.89 11.67 -14.73
N LYS A 68 -7.67 12.04 -15.13
CA LYS A 68 -6.52 12.12 -14.22
C LYS A 68 -6.73 13.13 -13.10
N ASP A 69 -7.28 14.30 -13.39
CA ASP A 69 -7.57 15.32 -12.38
C ASP A 69 -8.63 14.82 -11.38
N LYS A 70 -9.68 14.11 -11.85
CA LYS A 70 -10.67 13.47 -10.97
C LYS A 70 -10.05 12.42 -10.06
N LEU A 71 -9.16 11.57 -10.60
CA LEU A 71 -8.45 10.55 -9.81
C LEU A 71 -7.53 11.19 -8.77
N LEU A 72 -6.85 12.28 -9.12
CA LEU A 72 -5.99 13.02 -8.20
C LEU A 72 -6.80 13.64 -7.04
N ASP A 73 -7.98 14.18 -7.33
CA ASP A 73 -8.84 14.75 -6.29
C ASP A 73 -9.46 13.66 -5.40
N ALA A 74 -9.82 12.51 -5.97
CA ALA A 74 -10.22 11.33 -5.20
C ALA A 74 -9.09 10.84 -4.28
N GLU A 75 -7.85 10.76 -4.77
CA GLU A 75 -6.66 10.40 -3.99
C GLU A 75 -6.44 11.37 -2.82
N LYS A 76 -6.49 12.69 -3.08
CA LYS A 76 -6.37 13.71 -2.03
C LYS A 76 -7.45 13.56 -0.96
N SER A 77 -8.69 13.28 -1.36
CA SER A 77 -9.80 13.07 -0.42
C SER A 77 -9.57 11.85 0.46
N LEU A 78 -9.12 10.73 -0.13
CA LEU A 78 -8.84 9.49 0.58
C LEU A 78 -7.64 9.63 1.52
N ARG A 79 -6.60 10.36 1.10
CA ARG A 79 -5.46 10.66 1.94
C ARG A 79 -5.87 11.48 3.16
N LYS A 80 -6.73 12.49 2.96
CA LYS A 80 -7.25 13.31 4.06
C LYS A 80 -8.08 12.50 5.05
N THR A 81 -8.89 11.54 4.59
CA THR A 81 -9.66 10.66 5.50
C THR A 81 -8.74 9.72 6.28
N LEU A 82 -7.74 9.11 5.62
CA LEU A 82 -6.78 8.23 6.28
C LEU A 82 -5.91 8.98 7.29
N GLU A 83 -5.49 10.22 6.99
CA GLU A 83 -4.76 11.07 7.94
C GLU A 83 -5.63 11.43 9.16
N ALA A 84 -6.94 11.66 8.98
CA ALA A 84 -7.87 11.90 10.07
C ALA A 84 -8.10 10.65 10.94
N GLU A 85 -8.30 9.48 10.33
CA GLU A 85 -8.45 8.20 11.06
C GLU A 85 -7.19 7.84 11.85
N LEU A 86 -6.00 8.08 11.28
CA LEU A 86 -4.74 7.91 11.98
C LEU A 86 -4.64 8.85 13.18
N ALA A 87 -5.00 10.13 13.02
CA ALA A 87 -4.99 11.09 14.11
C ALA A 87 -5.95 10.67 15.24
N GLU A 88 -7.17 10.24 14.91
CA GLU A 88 -8.15 9.74 15.88
C GLU A 88 -7.64 8.52 16.64
N LYS A 89 -7.12 7.51 15.91
CA LYS A 89 -6.50 6.32 16.52
C LYS A 89 -5.32 6.65 17.42
N THR A 90 -4.50 7.63 17.03
CA THR A 90 -3.39 8.05 17.90
C THR A 90 -3.90 8.70 19.19
N GLU A 91 -4.96 9.52 19.11
CA GLU A 91 -5.57 10.15 20.28
C GLU A 91 -6.23 9.12 21.21
N GLU A 92 -6.90 8.10 20.66
CA GLU A 92 -7.44 6.96 21.42
C GLU A 92 -6.35 6.21 22.18
N LEU A 93 -5.23 5.89 21.51
CA LEU A 93 -4.08 5.21 22.15
C LEU A 93 -3.46 6.06 23.26
N TYR A 94 -3.39 7.38 23.09
CA TYR A 94 -2.94 8.29 24.15
C TYR A 94 -3.92 8.30 25.32
N LYS A 95 -5.24 8.35 25.07
CA LYS A 95 -6.28 8.28 26.11
C LYS A 95 -6.22 6.95 26.86
N GLU A 96 -6.14 5.82 26.17
CA GLU A 96 -6.03 4.49 26.75
C GLU A 96 -4.77 4.36 27.62
N LYS A 97 -3.62 4.85 27.14
CA LYS A 97 -2.37 4.89 27.92
C LYS A 97 -2.50 5.74 29.18
N THR A 98 -3.15 6.90 29.10
CA THR A 98 -3.38 7.75 30.29
C THR A 98 -4.37 7.14 31.29
N MET A 99 -5.39 6.42 30.81
CA MET A 99 -6.35 5.71 31.67
C MET A 99 -5.69 4.52 32.37
N SER A 100 -4.83 3.77 31.69
CA SER A 100 -4.03 2.69 32.28
C SER A 100 -3.07 3.20 33.36
N LEU A 101 -2.38 4.33 33.11
CA LEU A 101 -1.51 4.96 34.11
C LEU A 101 -2.29 5.49 35.34
N ARG A 102 -3.56 5.89 35.16
CA ARG A 102 -4.42 6.33 36.27
C ARG A 102 -4.93 5.14 37.08
N ALA A 103 -5.27 4.03 36.43
CA ALA A 103 -5.66 2.79 37.07
C ALA A 103 -4.52 2.16 37.89
N GLU A 104 -3.26 2.26 37.42
CA GLU A 104 -2.08 1.80 38.18
C GLU A 104 -1.78 2.66 39.41
N ASN A 105 -2.08 3.96 39.39
CA ASN A 105 -1.82 4.87 40.52
C ASN A 105 -2.89 4.82 41.63
N GLU A 106 -4.11 4.35 41.34
CA GLU A 106 -5.18 4.20 42.34
C GLU A 106 -5.13 2.83 43.07
N GLY A 107 -4.29 1.89 42.62
CA GLY A 107 -4.16 0.54 43.21
C GLY A 107 -3.19 0.40 44.39
N TYR A 108 -2.38 1.42 44.70
CA TYR A 108 -1.35 1.37 45.74
C TYR A 108 -1.76 2.08 47.04
N SER A 109 -2.98 1.85 47.55
CA SER A 109 -3.29 2.23 48.93
C SER A 109 -4.49 1.48 49.49
N LEU A 110 -4.33 0.20 49.84
CA LEU A 110 -5.01 -0.39 51.00
C LEU A 110 -4.50 -1.80 51.31
N MET A 111 -4.48 -2.11 52.61
CA MET A 111 -4.33 -3.43 53.24
C MET A 111 -2.91 -3.93 53.56
N ASN A 112 -2.40 -3.40 54.68
CA ASN A 112 -1.75 -4.25 55.69
C ASN A 112 -2.82 -5.05 56.43
N THR A 113 -2.83 -6.37 56.29
CA THR A 113 -3.31 -7.30 57.34
C THR A 113 -2.59 -8.63 57.20
N THR A 114 -1.89 -8.99 58.26
CA THR A 114 -1.28 -10.29 58.53
C THR A 114 -2.34 -11.39 58.68
N SER A 115 -2.20 -12.53 57.97
CA SER A 115 -2.22 -13.88 58.58
C SER A 115 -2.18 -15.00 57.52
N SER A 116 -1.32 -15.98 57.76
CA SER A 116 -1.52 -17.40 57.43
C SER A 116 -1.66 -17.83 55.96
N PHE A 117 -0.57 -17.86 55.17
CA PHE A 117 -0.53 -18.71 53.96
C PHE A 117 0.89 -19.23 53.68
N GLY A 118 1.17 -20.46 54.09
CA GLY A 118 2.40 -21.18 53.75
C GLY A 118 2.38 -21.83 52.35
N GLU A 119 1.20 -22.03 51.76
CA GLU A 119 1.04 -22.64 50.43
C GLU A 119 0.89 -21.60 49.29
N ASP A 120 0.15 -20.50 49.49
CA ASP A 120 -0.09 -19.50 48.44
C ASP A 120 1.16 -18.71 48.04
N THR A 121 2.17 -18.60 48.92
CA THR A 121 3.43 -17.92 48.56
C THR A 121 4.21 -18.66 47.46
N SER A 122 3.96 -19.96 47.27
CA SER A 122 4.60 -20.76 46.23
C SER A 122 4.00 -20.50 44.84
N SER A 123 2.68 -20.45 44.72
CA SER A 123 1.98 -20.19 43.46
C SER A 123 2.20 -18.76 42.97
N PHE A 124 2.17 -17.77 43.87
CA PHE A 124 2.52 -16.39 43.52
C PHE A 124 3.98 -16.25 43.04
N ARG A 125 4.91 -17.04 43.59
CA ARG A 125 6.30 -17.06 43.12
C ARG A 125 6.41 -17.66 41.73
N GLU A 126 5.68 -18.73 41.44
CA GLU A 126 5.66 -19.36 40.13
C GLU A 126 5.03 -18.45 39.08
N GLU A 127 3.88 -17.83 39.37
CA GLU A 127 3.24 -16.85 38.51
C GLU A 127 4.14 -15.64 38.25
N LEU A 128 4.80 -15.12 39.28
CA LEU A 128 5.78 -14.03 39.15
C LEU A 128 6.95 -14.46 38.25
N SER A 129 7.45 -15.69 38.39
CA SER A 129 8.51 -16.22 37.53
C SER A 129 8.07 -16.35 36.07
N LEU A 130 6.81 -16.70 35.83
CA LEU A 130 6.22 -16.89 34.51
C LEU A 130 5.98 -15.54 33.84
N ALA A 131 5.48 -14.56 34.61
CA ALA A 131 5.36 -13.16 34.18
C ALA A 131 6.72 -12.54 33.86
N GLN A 132 7.75 -12.76 34.68
CA GLN A 132 9.12 -12.31 34.41
C GLN A 132 9.68 -12.92 33.12
N ARG A 133 9.47 -14.23 32.90
CA ARG A 133 9.91 -14.93 31.69
C ARG A 133 9.18 -14.39 30.45
N LEU A 134 7.87 -14.17 30.54
CA LEU A 134 7.07 -13.61 29.46
C LEU A 134 7.51 -12.17 29.14
N ASN A 135 7.78 -11.36 30.16
CA ASN A 135 8.26 -9.99 30.00
C ASN A 135 9.63 -9.96 29.32
N LEU A 136 10.54 -10.87 29.69
CA LEU A 136 11.82 -11.04 29.00
C LEU A 136 11.63 -11.41 27.51
N GLN A 137 10.73 -12.36 27.21
CA GLN A 137 10.42 -12.74 25.83
C GLN A 137 9.79 -11.61 25.02
N LEU A 138 8.92 -10.81 25.63
CA LEU A 138 8.32 -9.64 24.99
C LEU A 138 9.39 -8.57 24.73
N THR A 139 10.29 -8.34 25.69
CA THR A 139 11.41 -7.41 25.54
C THR A 139 12.36 -7.84 24.41
N GLU A 140 12.67 -9.14 24.29
CA GLU A 140 13.45 -9.66 23.16
C GLU A 140 12.72 -9.54 21.81
N LYS A 141 11.41 -9.78 21.79
CA LYS A 141 10.63 -9.61 20.54
C LYS A 141 10.58 -8.15 20.12
N LEU A 142 10.45 -7.25 21.08
CA LEU A 142 10.43 -5.81 20.86
C LEU A 142 11.78 -5.33 20.34
N SER A 143 12.90 -5.77 20.94
CA SER A 143 14.24 -5.41 20.45
C SER A 143 14.54 -5.97 19.06
N ARG A 144 14.06 -7.17 18.72
CA ARG A 144 14.16 -7.72 17.35
C ARG A 144 13.34 -6.91 16.36
N ALA A 145 12.11 -6.54 16.70
CA ALA A 145 11.26 -5.72 15.84
C ALA A 145 11.85 -4.32 15.61
N GLU A 146 12.42 -3.69 16.65
CA GLU A 146 13.12 -2.41 16.53
C GLU A 146 14.34 -2.52 15.61
N ALA A 147 15.14 -3.58 15.73
CA ALA A 147 16.28 -3.82 14.85
C ALA A 147 15.87 -4.03 13.38
N GLU A 148 14.76 -4.73 13.13
CA GLU A 148 14.23 -4.96 11.79
C GLU A 148 13.68 -3.66 11.16
N ILE A 149 13.01 -2.82 11.95
CA ILE A 149 12.55 -1.50 11.52
C ILE A 149 13.75 -0.62 11.15
N GLU A 150 14.81 -0.60 11.96
CA GLU A 150 15.99 0.22 11.68
C GLU A 150 16.74 -0.29 10.43
N ALA A 151 16.86 -1.61 10.26
CA ALA A 151 17.45 -2.20 9.07
C ALA A 151 16.65 -1.84 7.79
N SER A 152 15.32 -1.90 7.85
CA SER A 152 14.44 -1.48 6.75
C SER A 152 14.58 0.02 6.45
N ARG A 153 14.73 0.84 7.50
CA ARG A 153 14.93 2.29 7.37
C ARG A 153 16.25 2.63 6.67
N VAL A 154 17.34 1.95 7.04
CA VAL A 154 18.65 2.09 6.39
C VAL A 154 18.59 1.65 4.93
N SER A 155 18.02 0.48 4.64
CA SER A 155 17.88 -0.02 3.27
C SER A 155 17.07 0.93 2.37
N ARG A 156 15.98 1.50 2.90
CA ARG A 156 15.21 2.53 2.19
C ARG A 156 16.04 3.79 1.94
N GLY A 157 16.84 4.22 2.92
CA GLY A 157 17.75 5.36 2.78
C GLY A 157 18.80 5.15 1.69
N GLU A 158 19.41 3.96 1.62
CA GLU A 158 20.36 3.60 0.57
C GLU A 158 19.72 3.61 -0.82
N LEU A 159 18.49 3.10 -0.93
CA LEU A 159 17.75 3.10 -2.20
C LEU A 159 17.45 4.53 -2.68
N LEU A 160 17.03 5.41 -1.76
CA LEU A 160 16.80 6.82 -2.05
C LEU A 160 18.10 7.51 -2.51
N ALA A 161 19.19 7.33 -1.77
CA ALA A 161 20.50 7.90 -2.14
C ALA A 161 20.98 7.41 -3.52
N GLN A 162 20.76 6.13 -3.84
CA GLN A 162 21.08 5.59 -5.16
C GLN A 162 20.23 6.23 -6.27
N THR A 163 18.94 6.46 -6.02
CA THR A 163 18.06 7.13 -7.00
C THR A 163 18.45 8.59 -7.20
N GLU A 164 18.76 9.33 -6.14
CA GLU A 164 19.24 10.71 -6.22
C GLU A 164 20.55 10.82 -6.99
N SER A 165 21.51 9.92 -6.73
CA SER A 165 22.76 9.85 -7.48
C SER A 165 22.54 9.60 -8.97
N LYS A 166 21.63 8.69 -9.34
CA LYS A 166 21.27 8.44 -10.75
C LYS A 166 20.64 9.66 -11.41
N ILE A 167 19.79 10.40 -10.69
CA ILE A 167 19.18 11.64 -11.17
C ILE A 167 20.24 12.71 -11.38
N ALA A 168 21.13 12.90 -10.40
CA ALA A 168 22.24 13.86 -10.48
C ALA A 168 23.19 13.55 -11.65
N ALA A 169 23.55 12.28 -11.85
CA ALA A 169 24.40 11.86 -12.98
C ALA A 169 23.74 12.15 -14.34
N ARG A 170 22.43 11.90 -14.48
CA ARG A 170 21.68 12.26 -15.68
C ARG A 170 21.61 13.78 -15.89
N GLY A 171 21.45 14.54 -14.81
CA GLY A 171 21.48 16.00 -14.83
C GLY A 171 22.83 16.53 -15.31
N ALA A 172 23.93 16.02 -14.75
CA ALA A 172 25.29 16.41 -15.16
C ALA A 172 25.56 16.09 -16.64
N ALA A 173 25.19 14.90 -17.11
CA ALA A 173 25.35 14.52 -18.52
C ALA A 173 24.52 15.40 -19.47
N LEU A 174 23.35 15.88 -19.04
CA LEU A 174 22.55 16.81 -19.83
C LEU A 174 23.19 18.19 -19.90
N VAL A 175 23.71 18.71 -18.77
CA VAL A 175 24.42 20.00 -18.71
C VAL A 175 25.66 19.97 -19.60
N GLU A 176 26.43 18.87 -19.58
CA GLU A 176 27.60 18.71 -20.43
C GLU A 176 27.24 18.70 -21.92
N LYS A 177 26.15 18.01 -22.30
CA LYS A 177 25.65 18.04 -23.69
C LYS A 177 25.21 19.44 -24.12
N ILE A 178 24.53 20.18 -23.25
CA ILE A 178 24.13 21.57 -23.55
C ILE A 178 25.38 22.43 -23.73
N TYR A 179 26.36 22.31 -22.85
CA TYR A 179 27.60 23.07 -22.94
C TYR A 179 28.38 22.75 -24.23
N GLN A 180 28.49 21.48 -24.60
CA GLN A 180 29.15 21.07 -25.84
C GLN A 180 28.40 21.57 -27.09
N ALA A 181 27.06 21.49 -27.12
CA ALA A 181 26.25 22.03 -28.21
C ALA A 181 26.39 23.56 -28.33
N GLN A 182 26.49 24.28 -27.21
CA GLN A 182 26.75 25.72 -27.20
C GLN A 182 28.14 26.03 -27.76
N LYS A 183 29.17 25.30 -27.31
CA LYS A 183 30.53 25.46 -27.80
C LYS A 183 30.65 25.22 -29.31
N GLU A 184 29.97 24.19 -29.83
CA GLU A 184 29.93 23.90 -31.27
C GLU A 184 29.19 24.98 -32.06
N ARG A 185 28.07 25.49 -31.52
CA ARG A 185 27.35 26.62 -32.10
C ARG A 185 28.24 27.87 -32.19
N ASP A 186 28.94 28.20 -31.12
CA ASP A 186 29.81 29.39 -31.08
C ASP A 186 31.00 29.24 -32.02
N ALA A 187 31.60 28.04 -32.10
CA ALA A 187 32.64 27.73 -33.08
C ALA A 187 32.14 27.89 -34.52
N ALA A 188 30.94 27.37 -34.83
CA ALA A 188 30.33 27.51 -36.15
C ALA A 188 29.99 28.98 -36.48
N MET A 189 29.53 29.75 -35.50
CA MET A 189 29.26 31.18 -35.66
C MET A 189 30.54 31.97 -35.93
N ASN A 190 31.61 31.71 -35.16
CA ASN A 190 32.91 32.35 -35.37
C ASN A 190 33.50 31.99 -36.73
N ALA A 191 33.39 30.73 -37.17
CA ALA A 191 33.84 30.32 -38.50
C ALA A 191 33.11 31.10 -39.61
N ARG A 192 31.78 31.27 -39.50
CA ARG A 192 31.00 32.09 -40.45
C ARG A 192 31.42 33.55 -40.44
N LEU A 193 31.69 34.11 -39.27
CA LEU A 193 32.16 35.49 -39.12
C LEU A 193 33.54 35.68 -39.76
N HIS A 194 34.46 34.73 -39.57
CA HIS A 194 35.78 34.74 -40.22
C HIS A 194 35.67 34.66 -41.74
N MET A 195 34.82 33.79 -42.27
CA MET A 195 34.58 33.70 -43.72
C MET A 195 34.02 35.02 -44.27
N ALA A 196 33.02 35.62 -43.61
CA ALA A 196 32.46 36.90 -44.03
C ALA A 196 33.48 38.05 -43.98
N ASN A 197 34.37 38.05 -42.98
CA ASN A 197 35.46 39.02 -42.90
C ASN A 197 36.51 38.80 -44.01
N SER A 198 36.90 37.56 -44.29
CA SER A 198 37.80 37.21 -45.39
C SER A 198 37.23 37.65 -46.74
N GLU A 199 35.96 37.35 -47.01
CA GLU A 199 35.26 37.78 -48.23
C GLU A 199 35.21 39.31 -48.34
N ARG A 200 34.94 40.00 -47.24
CA ARG A 200 34.97 41.47 -47.18
C ARG A 200 36.37 42.03 -47.46
N GLU A 201 37.41 41.44 -46.88
CA GLU A 201 38.80 41.83 -47.12
C GLU A 201 39.20 41.60 -48.59
N GLU A 202 38.84 40.46 -49.18
CA GLU A 202 39.06 40.18 -50.60
C GLU A 202 38.36 41.20 -51.51
N LEU A 203 37.12 41.61 -51.17
CA LEU A 203 36.40 42.64 -51.90
C LEU A 203 37.06 44.01 -51.77
N ILE A 204 37.56 44.36 -50.58
CA ILE A 204 38.33 45.59 -50.36
C ILE A 204 39.62 45.55 -51.19
N ASP A 205 40.32 44.43 -51.27
CA ASP A 205 41.54 44.31 -52.06
C ASP A 205 41.27 44.35 -53.57
N LYS A 206 40.15 43.78 -54.04
CA LYS A 206 39.67 43.94 -55.43
C LYS A 206 39.33 45.40 -55.72
N LEU A 207 38.63 46.08 -54.81
CA LEU A 207 38.31 47.51 -54.93
C LEU A 207 39.58 48.35 -55.00
N ARG A 208 40.54 48.14 -54.08
CA ARG A 208 41.83 48.85 -54.08
C ARG A 208 42.65 48.58 -55.34
N ARG A 209 42.61 47.36 -55.91
CA ARG A 209 43.27 47.06 -57.20
C ARG A 209 42.61 47.82 -58.34
N ALA A 210 41.29 47.77 -58.44
CA ALA A 210 40.54 48.53 -59.43
C ALA A 210 40.75 50.06 -59.27
N GLU A 211 40.83 50.56 -58.04
CA GLU A 211 41.17 51.96 -57.75
C GLU A 211 42.60 52.32 -58.18
N ARG A 212 43.59 51.44 -57.97
CA ARG A 212 44.97 51.66 -58.46
C ARG A 212 45.05 51.64 -60.00
N GLU A 213 44.34 50.70 -60.63
CA GLU A 213 44.19 50.62 -62.08
C GLU A 213 43.50 51.87 -62.66
N HIS A 214 42.47 52.40 -61.98
CA HIS A 214 41.77 53.62 -62.39
C HIS A 214 42.50 54.93 -62.02
N ALA A 215 43.29 54.96 -60.95
CA ALA A 215 44.08 56.12 -60.53
C ALA A 215 45.37 56.31 -61.35
N GLY A 216 45.63 55.45 -62.34
CA GLY A 216 46.77 55.58 -63.25
C GLY A 216 48.12 55.39 -62.57
N PHE A 217 48.16 54.74 -61.40
CA PHE A 217 49.42 54.38 -60.73
C PHE A 217 49.82 52.97 -61.17
N ASP A 218 50.44 52.91 -62.34
CA ASP A 218 51.28 51.80 -62.77
C ASP A 218 52.46 51.71 -61.78
N SER A 219 52.27 50.95 -60.69
CA SER A 219 53.38 50.65 -59.80
C SER A 219 54.28 49.68 -60.55
N GLY A 220 55.28 50.25 -61.23
CA GLY A 220 56.38 49.59 -61.90
C GLY A 220 57.20 48.73 -60.94
N VAL A 221 56.60 47.64 -60.47
CA VAL A 221 57.31 46.45 -60.03
C VAL A 221 57.60 45.69 -61.31
N ASP A 222 58.62 46.22 -61.97
CA ASP A 222 59.44 45.61 -62.99
C ASP A 222 59.76 44.18 -62.53
N SER A 223 59.07 43.19 -63.10
CA SER A 223 59.57 41.83 -63.13
C SER A 223 60.76 41.82 -64.08
N VAL A 224 61.88 42.32 -63.56
CA VAL A 224 63.21 42.15 -64.13
C VAL A 224 63.35 40.65 -64.39
N TYR A 225 63.57 40.29 -65.65
CA TYR A 225 63.53 38.96 -66.27
C TYR A 225 62.26 38.63 -67.07
N GLU A 226 62.00 39.39 -68.13
CA GLU A 226 61.48 38.85 -69.40
C GLU A 226 62.04 39.71 -70.55
N ASP A 227 63.33 39.54 -70.83
CA ASP A 227 63.91 39.91 -72.11
C ASP A 227 63.65 38.73 -73.07
N GLU A 228 62.39 38.58 -73.47
CA GLU A 228 62.01 37.75 -74.61
C GLU A 228 61.04 38.57 -75.47
N GLU A 229 61.32 38.62 -76.78
CA GLU A 229 60.53 39.27 -77.82
C GLU A 229 59.03 39.21 -77.51
N THR A 230 58.44 40.31 -77.06
CA THR A 230 57.02 40.33 -76.70
C THR A 230 56.20 39.91 -77.91
N GLU A 231 55.70 38.69 -77.86
CA GLU A 231 55.07 38.02 -78.99
C GLU A 231 53.97 38.94 -79.55
N PRO A 232 54.03 39.38 -80.82
CA PRO A 232 53.20 40.48 -81.29
C PRO A 232 51.72 40.14 -81.10
N THR A 233 50.98 41.00 -80.41
CA THR A 233 49.55 40.80 -80.15
C THR A 233 48.76 40.66 -81.45
N MET A 234 47.62 39.95 -81.44
CA MET A 234 46.76 39.82 -82.63
C MET A 234 46.41 41.18 -83.27
N ARG A 235 46.24 42.22 -82.45
CA ARG A 235 46.02 43.60 -82.88
C ARG A 235 47.25 44.23 -83.53
N SER A 236 48.44 43.97 -82.99
CA SER A 236 49.72 44.41 -83.56
C SER A 236 50.00 43.74 -84.90
N LEU A 237 49.75 42.43 -85.01
CA LEU A 237 49.89 41.68 -86.27
C LEU A 237 48.91 42.15 -87.35
N LEU A 238 47.66 42.44 -86.99
CA LEU A 238 46.68 43.05 -87.91
C LEU A 238 47.12 44.43 -88.40
N GLY A 239 47.66 45.28 -87.50
CA GLY A 239 48.23 46.57 -87.86
C GLY A 239 49.43 46.46 -88.80
N ARG A 240 50.33 45.51 -88.54
CA ARG A 240 51.48 45.23 -89.42
C ARG A 240 51.06 44.66 -90.77
N LEU A 241 50.04 43.79 -90.81
CA LEU A 241 49.49 43.23 -92.05
C LEU A 241 48.87 44.31 -92.93
N THR A 242 48.11 45.23 -92.33
CA THR A 242 47.48 46.36 -93.05
C THR A 242 48.48 47.40 -93.54
N ALA A 243 49.62 47.55 -92.86
CA ALA A 243 50.72 48.43 -93.26
C ALA A 243 51.80 47.74 -94.12
N SER A 244 51.66 46.46 -94.46
CA SER A 244 52.65 45.72 -95.24
C SER A 244 52.57 46.09 -96.72
N GLU A 245 53.65 46.63 -97.29
CA GLU A 245 53.73 47.07 -98.69
C GLU A 245 54.24 45.98 -99.64
N THR A 246 54.73 44.85 -99.10
CA THR A 246 55.24 43.72 -99.88
C THR A 246 54.46 42.42 -99.61
N PRO A 247 54.26 41.57 -100.63
CA PRO A 247 53.58 40.27 -100.46
C PRO A 247 54.24 39.36 -99.41
N GLU A 248 55.56 39.43 -99.27
CA GLU A 248 56.35 38.64 -98.32
C GLU A 248 56.06 39.01 -96.87
N LEU A 249 55.91 40.30 -96.56
CA LEU A 249 55.55 40.78 -95.22
C LEU A 249 54.09 40.45 -94.88
N ILE A 250 53.20 40.50 -95.87
CA ILE A 250 51.81 40.06 -95.71
C ILE A 250 51.76 38.59 -95.34
N ASP A 251 52.49 37.73 -96.06
CA ASP A 251 52.52 36.28 -95.80
C ASP A 251 53.12 35.97 -94.43
N LYS A 252 54.24 36.61 -94.06
CA LYS A 252 54.88 36.43 -92.75
C LYS A 252 53.95 36.81 -91.59
N ASN A 253 53.31 37.97 -91.65
CA ASN A 253 52.38 38.43 -90.61
C ASN A 253 51.08 37.59 -90.59
N GLY A 254 50.55 37.21 -91.76
CA GLY A 254 49.39 36.33 -91.89
C GLY A 254 49.65 34.92 -91.34
N HIS A 255 50.84 34.37 -91.59
CA HIS A 255 51.26 33.08 -91.05
C HIS A 255 51.34 33.11 -89.51
N LEU A 256 51.94 34.15 -88.92
CA LEU A 256 52.02 34.32 -87.47
C LEU A 256 50.63 34.42 -86.83
N MET A 257 49.71 35.17 -87.44
CA MET A 257 48.32 35.25 -86.98
C MET A 257 47.61 33.89 -87.05
N ALA A 258 47.74 33.18 -88.17
CA ALA A 258 47.14 31.87 -88.34
C ALA A 258 47.68 30.87 -87.30
N THR A 259 48.98 30.90 -87.02
CA THR A 259 49.61 30.08 -85.97
C THR A 259 49.07 30.43 -84.59
N LYS A 260 48.97 31.72 -84.21
CA LYS A 260 48.36 32.13 -82.93
C LYS A 260 46.91 31.67 -82.79
N ILE A 261 46.09 31.83 -83.84
CA ILE A 261 44.69 31.36 -83.83
C ILE A 261 44.63 29.84 -83.61
N ARG A 262 45.44 29.06 -84.33
CA ARG A 262 45.50 27.59 -84.15
C ARG A 262 45.93 27.21 -82.74
N THR A 263 46.91 27.90 -82.16
CA THR A 263 47.39 27.66 -80.79
C THR A 263 46.31 27.94 -79.75
N VAL A 264 45.61 29.08 -79.85
CA VAL A 264 44.49 29.40 -78.94
C VAL A 264 43.36 28.38 -79.07
N GLN A 265 42.99 27.98 -80.30
CA GLN A 265 41.97 26.95 -80.51
C GLN A 265 42.40 25.59 -79.93
N LYS A 266 43.67 25.20 -80.09
CA LYS A 266 44.23 23.97 -79.51
C LYS A 266 44.21 24.02 -77.98
N ASN A 267 44.62 25.14 -77.38
CA ASN A 267 44.63 25.31 -75.93
C ASN A 267 43.22 25.33 -75.34
N ARG A 268 42.27 26.02 -75.99
CA ARG A 268 40.86 25.98 -75.60
C ARG A 268 40.29 24.57 -75.64
N LYS A 269 40.58 23.80 -76.70
CA LYS A 269 40.17 22.38 -76.77
C LYS A 269 40.77 21.56 -75.63
N LYS A 270 42.06 21.73 -75.32
CA LYS A 270 42.72 21.05 -74.20
C LYS A 270 42.07 21.39 -72.85
N MET A 271 41.88 22.67 -72.56
CA MET A 271 41.26 23.14 -71.31
C MET A 271 39.86 22.55 -71.13
N VAL A 272 39.01 22.63 -72.16
CA VAL A 272 37.66 22.03 -72.12
C VAL A 272 37.72 20.52 -71.91
N THR A 273 38.67 19.82 -72.52
CA THR A 273 38.81 18.37 -72.29
C THR A 273 39.29 18.03 -70.88
N GLU A 274 40.13 18.87 -70.27
CA GLU A 274 40.59 18.68 -68.89
C GLU A 274 39.49 19.00 -67.88
N GLU A 275 38.73 20.07 -68.09
CA GLU A 275 37.53 20.40 -67.30
C GLU A 275 36.50 19.27 -67.37
N LEU A 276 36.21 18.75 -68.57
CA LEU A 276 35.28 17.63 -68.72
C LEU A 276 35.77 16.38 -67.98
N LYS A 277 37.08 16.09 -68.02
CA LYS A 277 37.66 14.97 -67.25
C LYS A 277 37.52 15.18 -65.74
N ALA A 278 37.76 16.40 -65.24
CA ALA A 278 37.62 16.74 -63.83
C ALA A 278 36.15 16.57 -63.37
N VAL A 279 35.19 17.07 -64.15
CA VAL A 279 33.75 16.93 -63.87
C VAL A 279 33.32 15.46 -63.88
N ILE A 280 33.81 14.65 -64.81
CA ILE A 280 33.53 13.21 -64.84
C ILE A 280 34.08 12.53 -63.58
N ALA A 281 35.32 12.83 -63.18
CA ALA A 281 35.92 12.27 -61.98
C ALA A 281 35.16 12.66 -60.71
N GLU A 282 34.75 13.93 -60.59
CA GLU A 282 33.94 14.40 -59.47
C GLU A 282 32.60 13.68 -59.41
N ARG A 283 31.89 13.58 -60.54
CA ARG A 283 30.64 12.81 -60.66
C ARG A 283 30.83 11.37 -60.22
N ASP A 284 31.87 10.70 -60.69
CA ASP A 284 32.11 9.29 -60.35
C ASP A 284 32.40 9.13 -58.85
N THR A 285 33.16 10.04 -58.25
CA THR A 285 33.39 10.03 -56.79
C THR A 285 32.10 10.28 -55.99
N ALA A 286 31.22 11.16 -56.48
CA ALA A 286 29.93 11.43 -55.86
C ALA A 286 28.99 10.23 -55.96
N VAL A 287 28.98 9.54 -57.10
CA VAL A 287 28.20 8.31 -57.31
C VAL A 287 28.67 7.19 -56.39
N GLU A 288 29.97 6.97 -56.24
CA GLU A 288 30.49 5.94 -55.34
C GLU A 288 30.17 6.26 -53.87
N LYS A 289 30.24 7.54 -53.46
CA LYS A 289 29.78 7.97 -52.13
C LYS A 289 28.29 7.73 -51.93
N ALA A 290 27.45 8.03 -52.93
CA ALA A 290 26.01 7.80 -52.85
C ALA A 290 25.69 6.31 -52.68
N LYS A 291 26.33 5.42 -53.46
CA LYS A 291 26.18 3.96 -53.32
C LYS A 291 26.61 3.47 -51.94
N ALA A 292 27.71 3.99 -51.40
CA ALA A 292 28.18 3.62 -50.07
C ALA A 292 27.16 4.01 -48.98
N LEU A 293 26.61 5.23 -49.05
CA LEU A 293 25.58 5.69 -48.13
C LEU A 293 24.26 4.91 -48.28
N GLU A 294 23.85 4.57 -49.50
CA GLU A 294 22.68 3.72 -49.73
C GLU A 294 22.84 2.34 -49.06
N ALA A 295 24.03 1.74 -49.18
CA ALA A 295 24.34 0.47 -48.51
C ALA A 295 24.32 0.60 -46.98
N GLU A 296 24.85 1.69 -46.44
CA GLU A 296 24.82 1.98 -45.00
C GLU A 296 23.38 2.13 -44.49
N VAL A 297 22.52 2.86 -45.20
CA VAL A 297 21.10 3.00 -44.86
C VAL A 297 20.38 1.65 -44.83
N VAL A 298 20.66 0.77 -45.79
CA VAL A 298 20.10 -0.59 -45.81
C VAL A 298 20.56 -1.40 -44.59
N ASN A 299 21.84 -1.30 -44.21
CA ASN A 299 22.37 -2.00 -43.05
C ASN A 299 21.77 -1.47 -41.73
N LEU A 300 21.68 -0.13 -41.56
CA LEU A 300 21.06 0.48 -40.39
C LEU A 300 19.58 0.09 -40.26
N ARG A 301 18.84 0.01 -41.37
CA ARG A 301 17.45 -0.48 -41.36
C ARG A 301 17.35 -1.92 -40.86
N LYS A 302 18.27 -2.81 -41.28
CA LYS A 302 18.33 -4.20 -40.80
C LYS A 302 18.68 -4.27 -39.31
N GLU A 303 19.60 -3.44 -38.84
CA GLU A 303 19.97 -3.38 -37.42
C GLU A 303 18.79 -2.91 -36.54
N ILE A 304 18.08 -1.86 -36.98
CA ILE A 304 16.87 -1.39 -36.30
C ILE A 304 15.80 -2.49 -36.23
N GLU A 305 15.58 -3.22 -37.32
CA GLU A 305 14.67 -4.38 -37.36
C GLU A 305 15.09 -5.48 -36.37
N LEU A 306 16.37 -5.83 -36.33
CA LEU A 306 16.92 -6.82 -35.40
C LEU A 306 16.71 -6.38 -33.94
N MET A 307 17.04 -5.13 -33.62
CA MET A 307 16.87 -4.57 -32.28
C MET A 307 15.40 -4.52 -31.87
N LYS A 308 14.49 -4.16 -32.78
CA LYS A 308 13.04 -4.23 -32.55
C LYS A 308 12.57 -5.65 -32.23
N ASN A 309 13.06 -6.65 -32.97
CA ASN A 309 12.69 -8.04 -32.74
C ASN A 309 13.24 -8.59 -31.42
N GLN A 310 14.49 -8.25 -31.06
CA GLN A 310 15.06 -8.57 -29.75
C GLN A 310 14.28 -7.92 -28.62
N HIS A 311 13.94 -6.63 -28.75
CA HIS A 311 13.14 -5.92 -27.76
C HIS A 311 11.76 -6.56 -27.55
N LYS A 312 11.05 -6.89 -28.65
CA LYS A 312 9.77 -7.64 -28.59
C LYS A 312 9.90 -8.98 -27.86
N LEU A 313 10.99 -9.72 -28.09
CA LEU A 313 11.22 -11.00 -27.41
C LEU A 313 11.47 -10.82 -25.91
N MET A 314 12.31 -9.85 -25.55
CA MET A 314 12.56 -9.52 -24.13
C MET A 314 11.29 -9.05 -23.44
N ASP A 315 10.49 -8.20 -24.08
CA ASP A 315 9.21 -7.74 -23.53
C ASP A 315 8.22 -8.89 -23.35
N LYS A 316 8.14 -9.81 -24.32
CA LYS A 316 7.30 -11.02 -24.18
C LYS A 316 7.73 -11.87 -22.99
N GLN A 317 9.05 -12.05 -22.78
CA GLN A 317 9.57 -12.78 -21.63
C GLN A 317 9.30 -12.04 -20.32
N ARG A 318 9.49 -10.71 -20.28
CA ARG A 318 9.22 -9.86 -19.13
C ARG A 318 7.75 -9.92 -18.72
N VAL A 319 6.84 -9.80 -19.69
CA VAL A 319 5.39 -9.90 -19.46
C VAL A 319 5.03 -11.29 -18.92
N LYS A 320 5.60 -12.37 -19.49
CA LYS A 320 5.37 -13.73 -19.00
C LYS A 320 5.86 -13.93 -17.56
N ALA A 321 7.02 -13.36 -17.22
CA ALA A 321 7.56 -13.42 -15.86
C ALA A 321 6.66 -12.68 -14.87
N ILE A 322 6.22 -11.46 -15.21
CA ILE A 322 5.30 -10.66 -14.39
C ILE A 322 3.96 -11.40 -14.22
N GLN A 323 3.43 -11.99 -15.29
CA GLN A 323 2.20 -12.76 -15.23
C GLN A 323 2.32 -13.98 -14.31
N SER A 324 3.43 -14.72 -14.39
CA SER A 324 3.71 -15.85 -13.51
C SER A 324 3.80 -15.42 -12.04
N GLN A 325 4.49 -14.31 -11.77
CA GLN A 325 4.63 -13.77 -10.42
C GLN A 325 3.28 -13.29 -9.85
N SER A 326 2.45 -12.66 -10.68
CA SER A 326 1.11 -12.24 -10.29
C SER A 326 0.21 -13.42 -9.94
N ILE A 327 0.26 -14.51 -10.72
CA ILE A 327 -0.52 -15.73 -10.43
C ILE A 327 -0.05 -16.35 -9.11
N GLN A 328 1.27 -16.43 -8.90
CA GLN A 328 1.83 -16.98 -7.66
C GLN A 328 1.41 -16.13 -6.44
N ALA A 329 1.54 -14.81 -6.52
CA ALA A 329 1.12 -13.91 -5.44
C ALA A 329 -0.38 -14.05 -5.13
N GLN A 330 -1.21 -14.25 -6.16
CA GLN A 330 -2.64 -14.48 -5.97
C GLN A 330 -2.93 -15.81 -5.29
N GLN A 331 -2.22 -16.89 -5.66
CA GLN A 331 -2.34 -18.19 -4.98
C GLN A 331 -1.90 -18.11 -3.51
N GLU A 332 -0.78 -17.43 -3.22
CA GLU A 332 -0.28 -17.21 -1.85
C GLU A 332 -1.28 -16.43 -1.01
N ARG A 333 -1.86 -15.35 -1.57
CA ARG A 333 -2.92 -14.57 -0.93
C ARG A 333 -4.16 -15.42 -0.64
N ASP A 334 -4.61 -16.22 -1.59
CA ASP A 334 -5.80 -17.06 -1.42
C ASP A 334 -5.57 -18.16 -0.37
N LEU A 335 -4.36 -18.72 -0.27
CA LEU A 335 -3.97 -19.64 0.80
C LEU A 335 -3.94 -18.95 2.17
N ALA A 336 -3.39 -17.73 2.25
CA ALA A 336 -3.38 -16.94 3.48
C ALA A 336 -4.81 -16.62 3.95
N LEU A 337 -5.71 -16.24 3.03
CA LEU A 337 -7.12 -15.99 3.34
C LEU A 337 -7.82 -17.24 3.86
N LYS A 338 -7.60 -18.41 3.24
CA LYS A 338 -8.14 -19.69 3.74
C LYS A 338 -7.64 -20.01 5.15
N LYS A 339 -6.36 -19.73 5.44
CA LYS A 339 -5.79 -19.91 6.78
C LYS A 339 -6.40 -18.94 7.80
N SER A 340 -6.56 -17.66 7.43
CA SER A 340 -7.21 -16.65 8.29
C SER A 340 -8.62 -17.08 8.67
N LYS A 341 -9.41 -17.51 7.68
CA LYS A 341 -10.79 -17.96 7.91
C LYS A 341 -10.86 -19.15 8.87
N ARG A 342 -9.97 -20.14 8.74
CA ARG A 342 -9.91 -21.26 9.68
C ARG A 342 -9.57 -20.82 11.11
N LEU A 343 -8.62 -19.91 11.25
CA LEU A 343 -8.25 -19.38 12.57
C LEU A 343 -9.39 -18.57 13.20
N GLU A 344 -10.16 -17.84 12.40
CA GLU A 344 -11.37 -17.15 12.85
C GLU A 344 -12.45 -18.16 13.33
N GLU A 345 -12.66 -19.25 12.60
CA GLU A 345 -13.59 -20.31 12.99
C GLU A 345 -13.14 -21.01 14.30
N GLU A 346 -11.83 -21.27 14.47
CA GLU A 346 -11.26 -21.82 15.70
C GLU A 346 -11.43 -20.86 16.89
N MET A 347 -11.16 -19.56 16.68
CA MET A 347 -11.36 -18.52 17.69
C MET A 347 -12.82 -18.44 18.15
N GLU A 348 -13.76 -18.45 17.22
CA GLU A 348 -15.19 -18.40 17.54
C GLU A 348 -15.62 -19.66 18.31
N THR A 349 -15.11 -20.82 17.91
CA THR A 349 -15.30 -22.08 18.62
C THR A 349 -14.79 -21.99 20.06
N ILE A 350 -13.57 -21.48 20.27
CA ILE A 350 -13.00 -21.29 21.61
C ILE A 350 -13.85 -20.32 22.45
N ARG A 351 -14.36 -19.23 21.86
CA ARG A 351 -15.24 -18.28 22.55
C ARG A 351 -16.54 -18.95 23.03
N VAL A 352 -17.16 -19.76 22.18
CA VAL A 352 -18.37 -20.52 22.54
C VAL A 352 -18.06 -21.50 23.68
N TYR A 353 -16.97 -22.26 23.58
CA TYR A 353 -16.55 -23.17 24.65
C TYR A 353 -16.33 -22.45 25.98
N TYR A 354 -15.63 -21.31 25.96
CA TYR A 354 -15.38 -20.52 27.16
C TYR A 354 -16.68 -19.98 27.78
N SER A 355 -17.59 -19.44 26.96
CA SER A 355 -18.90 -18.96 27.41
C SER A 355 -19.75 -20.07 28.03
N LEU A 356 -19.74 -21.26 27.40
CA LEU A 356 -20.46 -22.42 27.91
C LEU A 356 -19.87 -22.89 29.24
N HIS A 357 -18.55 -23.02 29.33
CA HIS A 357 -17.86 -23.40 30.57
C HIS A 357 -18.19 -22.43 31.71
N ARG A 358 -18.17 -21.12 31.45
CA ARG A 358 -18.54 -20.10 32.44
C ARG A 358 -19.99 -20.27 32.92
N SER A 359 -20.91 -20.53 32.00
CA SER A 359 -22.33 -20.73 32.32
C SER A 359 -22.56 -21.99 33.15
N LEU A 360 -21.92 -23.11 32.77
CA LEU A 360 -22.01 -24.37 33.52
C LEU A 360 -21.37 -24.27 34.90
N SER A 361 -20.24 -23.57 35.02
CA SER A 361 -19.61 -23.31 36.32
C SER A 361 -20.51 -22.45 37.22
N GLN A 362 -21.20 -21.45 36.65
CA GLN A 362 -22.19 -20.66 37.37
C GLN A 362 -23.40 -21.52 37.81
N GLU A 363 -23.90 -22.41 36.95
CA GLU A 363 -24.98 -23.35 37.29
C GLU A 363 -24.55 -24.29 38.43
N GLN A 364 -23.33 -24.82 38.38
CA GLN A 364 -22.79 -25.66 39.43
C GLN A 364 -22.74 -24.92 40.78
N SER A 365 -22.27 -23.67 40.79
CA SER A 365 -22.28 -22.84 42.00
C SER A 365 -23.69 -22.61 42.55
N LEU A 366 -24.68 -22.36 41.68
CA LEU A 366 -26.08 -22.19 42.08
C LEU A 366 -26.68 -23.49 42.66
N ARG A 367 -26.36 -24.65 42.08
CA ARG A 367 -26.75 -25.96 42.62
C ARG A 367 -26.16 -26.19 44.01
N ASP A 368 -24.88 -25.89 44.19
CA ASP A 368 -24.21 -26.07 45.48
C ASP A 368 -24.83 -25.15 46.55
N GLN A 369 -25.16 -23.90 46.21
CA GLN A 369 -25.88 -22.98 47.11
C GLN A 369 -27.28 -23.47 47.46
N PHE A 370 -28.01 -24.02 46.49
CA PHE A 370 -29.34 -24.60 46.72
C PHE A 370 -29.27 -25.80 47.65
N ASN A 371 -28.33 -26.74 47.41
CA ASN A 371 -28.13 -27.92 48.24
C ASN A 371 -27.76 -27.53 49.68
N GLN A 372 -26.83 -26.58 49.87
CA GLN A 372 -26.50 -26.06 51.20
C GLN A 372 -27.71 -25.44 51.91
N THR A 373 -28.57 -24.74 51.17
CA THR A 373 -29.80 -24.16 51.73
C THR A 373 -30.76 -25.26 52.15
N MET A 374 -30.92 -26.31 51.35
CA MET A 374 -31.75 -27.46 51.67
C MET A 374 -31.24 -28.23 52.89
N ASP A 375 -29.94 -28.51 52.98
CA ASP A 375 -29.32 -29.18 54.12
C ASP A 375 -29.56 -28.40 55.43
N ARG A 376 -29.50 -27.06 55.36
CA ARG A 376 -29.85 -26.20 56.51
C ARG A 376 -31.32 -26.27 56.89
N PHE A 377 -32.23 -26.39 55.93
CA PHE A 377 -33.65 -26.59 56.22
C PHE A 377 -33.89 -27.97 56.84
N GLU A 378 -33.30 -29.02 56.28
CA GLU A 378 -33.43 -30.38 56.79
C GLU A 378 -32.87 -30.50 58.21
N THR A 379 -31.71 -29.90 58.47
CA THR A 379 -31.11 -29.86 59.82
C THR A 379 -32.02 -29.14 60.82
N ARG A 380 -32.63 -28.02 60.43
CA ARG A 380 -33.59 -27.30 61.29
C ARG A 380 -34.89 -28.08 61.52
N LEU A 381 -35.37 -28.79 60.50
CA LEU A 381 -36.53 -29.69 60.62
C LEU A 381 -36.24 -30.81 61.60
N ARG A 382 -35.10 -31.49 61.47
CA ARG A 382 -34.68 -32.54 62.42
C ARG A 382 -34.54 -32.00 63.84
N ALA A 383 -33.96 -30.81 64.03
CA ALA A 383 -33.88 -30.17 65.35
C ALA A 383 -35.28 -29.89 65.92
N ARG A 384 -36.21 -29.37 65.11
CA ARG A 384 -37.61 -29.18 65.48
C ARG A 384 -38.31 -30.48 65.85
N ASP A 385 -38.08 -31.57 65.13
CA ASP A 385 -38.66 -32.88 65.44
C ASP A 385 -38.16 -33.39 66.80
N VAL A 386 -36.87 -33.17 67.11
CA VAL A 386 -36.30 -33.49 68.44
C VAL A 386 -36.96 -32.64 69.53
N ASP A 387 -37.13 -31.33 69.31
CA ASP A 387 -37.81 -30.43 70.26
C ASP A 387 -39.27 -30.85 70.50
N ILE A 388 -39.99 -31.23 69.43
CA ILE A 388 -41.38 -31.71 69.52
C ILE A 388 -41.44 -33.02 70.32
N GLN A 389 -40.55 -33.97 70.06
CA GLN A 389 -40.49 -35.22 70.83
C GLN A 389 -40.18 -34.96 72.30
N GLN A 390 -39.29 -34.02 72.60
CA GLN A 390 -38.98 -33.64 73.98
C GLN A 390 -40.18 -32.98 74.67
N ALA A 391 -40.88 -32.08 73.97
CA ALA A 391 -42.11 -31.47 74.47
C ALA A 391 -43.19 -32.52 74.74
N GLN A 392 -43.38 -33.50 73.84
CA GLN A 392 -44.31 -34.62 74.04
C GLN A 392 -43.98 -35.44 75.29
N ARG A 393 -42.70 -35.82 75.48
CA ARG A 393 -42.28 -36.53 76.70
C ARG A 393 -42.56 -35.74 77.97
N SER A 394 -42.27 -34.43 77.96
CA SER A 394 -42.55 -33.55 79.11
C SER A 394 -44.05 -33.44 79.38
N TYR A 395 -44.87 -33.41 78.34
CA TYR A 395 -46.33 -33.38 78.46
C TYR A 395 -46.85 -34.69 79.06
N ASP A 396 -46.38 -35.84 78.58
CA ASP A 396 -46.74 -37.16 79.11
C ASP A 396 -46.36 -37.31 80.59
N GLU A 397 -45.17 -36.83 80.99
CA GLU A 397 -44.77 -36.78 82.41
C GLU A 397 -45.72 -35.94 83.26
N VAL A 398 -46.14 -34.77 82.77
CA VAL A 398 -47.08 -33.89 83.49
C VAL A 398 -48.45 -34.56 83.60
N VAL A 399 -48.91 -35.23 82.54
CA VAL A 399 -50.17 -35.99 82.54
C VAL A 399 -50.12 -37.12 83.58
N GLU A 400 -49.02 -37.87 83.66
CA GLU A 400 -48.84 -38.91 84.67
C GLU A 400 -48.79 -38.34 86.09
N LYS A 401 -48.07 -37.24 86.32
CA LYS A 401 -48.09 -36.52 87.61
C LYS A 401 -49.50 -36.07 87.98
N LEU A 402 -50.27 -35.55 87.02
CA LEU A 402 -51.65 -35.12 87.26
C LEU A 402 -52.56 -36.31 87.63
N LYS A 403 -52.41 -37.46 86.97
CA LYS A 403 -53.14 -38.69 87.33
C LYS A 403 -52.80 -39.14 88.75
N ALA A 404 -51.51 -39.15 89.13
CA ALA A 404 -51.06 -39.50 90.47
C ALA A 404 -51.65 -38.57 91.53
N VAL A 405 -51.57 -37.25 91.34
CA VAL A 405 -52.17 -36.25 92.24
C VAL A 405 -53.69 -36.40 92.31
N SER A 406 -54.35 -36.70 91.20
CA SER A 406 -55.79 -36.97 91.19
C SER A 406 -56.12 -38.22 92.02
N GLN A 407 -55.34 -39.30 91.89
CA GLN A 407 -55.50 -40.51 92.70
C GLN A 407 -55.29 -40.21 94.19
N GLU A 408 -54.20 -39.53 94.56
CA GLU A 408 -53.95 -39.09 95.93
C GLU A 408 -55.08 -38.23 96.50
N ARG A 409 -55.62 -37.29 95.70
CA ARG A 409 -56.78 -36.50 96.10
C ARG A 409 -57.99 -37.39 96.41
N THR A 410 -58.24 -38.42 95.60
CA THR A 410 -59.35 -39.34 95.85
C THR A 410 -59.14 -40.23 97.08
N THR A 411 -57.91 -40.66 97.37
CA THR A 411 -57.62 -41.45 98.58
C THR A 411 -57.74 -40.59 99.83
N LEU A 412 -57.21 -39.36 99.83
CA LEU A 412 -57.37 -38.40 100.91
C LEU A 412 -58.85 -38.03 101.14
N ALA A 413 -59.63 -37.86 100.08
CA ALA A 413 -61.07 -37.62 100.20
C ALA A 413 -61.79 -38.78 100.89
N LYS A 414 -61.44 -40.03 100.57
CA LYS A 414 -61.99 -41.22 101.25
C LYS A 414 -61.59 -41.27 102.73
N GLN A 415 -60.31 -41.02 103.03
CA GLN A 415 -59.82 -40.98 104.42
C GLN A 415 -60.53 -39.89 105.24
N LEU A 416 -60.77 -38.72 104.65
CA LEU A 416 -61.52 -37.63 105.29
C LEU A 416 -62.97 -38.04 105.56
N GLU A 417 -63.63 -38.71 104.61
CA GLU A 417 -64.99 -39.22 104.80
C GLU A 417 -65.05 -40.23 105.95
N GLU A 418 -64.11 -41.19 106.01
CA GLU A 418 -64.01 -42.16 107.10
C GLU A 418 -63.73 -41.51 108.46
N ALA A 419 -62.78 -40.57 108.50
CA ALA A 419 -62.48 -39.79 109.71
C ALA A 419 -63.71 -38.99 110.17
N SER A 420 -64.47 -38.41 109.25
CA SER A 420 -65.71 -37.68 109.58
C SER A 420 -66.80 -38.62 110.16
N LYS A 421 -66.95 -39.83 109.61
CA LYS A 421 -67.87 -40.86 110.13
C LYS A 421 -67.45 -41.34 111.51
N ASN A 422 -66.15 -41.56 111.73
CA ASN A 422 -65.62 -41.95 113.03
C ASN A 422 -65.80 -40.83 114.07
N ARG A 423 -65.49 -39.58 113.72
CA ARG A 423 -65.76 -38.41 114.57
C ARG A 423 -67.25 -38.29 114.93
N ARG A 424 -68.16 -38.57 113.99
CA ARG A 424 -69.60 -38.58 114.26
C ARG A 424 -69.99 -39.70 115.24
N ARG A 425 -69.46 -40.92 115.07
CA ARG A 425 -69.67 -42.03 116.02
C ARG A 425 -69.12 -41.72 117.41
N GLU A 426 -67.94 -41.11 117.49
CA GLU A 426 -67.34 -40.68 118.75
C GLU A 426 -68.16 -39.57 119.41
N LYS A 427 -68.64 -38.59 118.62
CA LYS A 427 -69.57 -37.56 119.12
C LYS A 427 -70.85 -38.19 119.65
N GLU A 428 -71.46 -39.13 118.92
CA GLU A 428 -72.65 -39.85 119.40
C GLU A 428 -72.38 -40.67 120.67
N ARG A 429 -71.18 -41.26 120.82
CA ARG A 429 -70.75 -41.91 122.07
C ARG A 429 -70.57 -40.91 123.20
N ALA A 430 -69.94 -39.77 122.92
CA ALA A 430 -69.76 -38.69 123.87
C ALA A 430 -71.13 -38.14 124.34
N ASP A 431 -72.05 -37.86 123.42
CA ASP A 431 -73.41 -37.42 123.73
C ASP A 431 -74.18 -38.46 124.57
N LYS A 432 -73.99 -39.77 124.30
CA LYS A 432 -74.57 -40.85 125.13
C LYS A 432 -73.96 -40.89 126.53
N LEU A 433 -72.65 -40.76 126.64
CA LEU A 433 -71.95 -40.67 127.92
C LEU A 433 -72.37 -39.40 128.68
N GLU A 434 -72.52 -38.28 128.00
CA GLU A 434 -73.00 -37.02 128.58
C GLU A 434 -74.44 -37.15 129.07
N ARG A 435 -75.32 -37.84 128.33
CA ARG A 435 -76.66 -38.21 128.82
C ARG A 435 -76.61 -39.15 130.03
N LEU A 436 -75.75 -40.17 130.02
CA LEU A 436 -75.58 -41.09 131.15
C LEU A 436 -75.04 -40.36 132.39
N VAL A 437 -74.05 -39.48 132.22
CA VAL A 437 -73.53 -38.60 133.26
C VAL A 437 -74.63 -37.64 133.72
N GLY A 438 -75.46 -37.12 132.82
CA GLY A 438 -76.63 -36.31 133.15
C GLY A 438 -77.67 -37.08 133.97
N VAL A 439 -77.95 -38.34 133.62
CA VAL A 439 -78.83 -39.25 134.36
C VAL A 439 -78.23 -39.61 135.71
N LEU A 440 -76.93 -39.88 135.80
CA LEU A 440 -76.23 -40.15 137.06
C LEU A 440 -76.20 -38.92 137.96
N ARG A 441 -75.90 -37.73 137.41
CA ARG A 441 -76.00 -36.46 138.13
C ARG A 441 -77.42 -36.24 138.60
N LYS A 442 -78.44 -36.45 137.77
CA LYS A 442 -79.86 -36.33 138.14
C LYS A 442 -80.28 -37.36 139.20
N ARG A 443 -79.75 -38.58 139.16
CA ARG A 443 -79.97 -39.64 140.17
C ARG A 443 -79.26 -39.33 141.49
N ILE A 444 -78.12 -38.64 141.44
CA ILE A 444 -77.43 -38.08 142.61
C ILE A 444 -78.20 -36.86 143.15
N SER A 445 -78.80 -36.03 142.27
CA SER A 445 -79.56 -34.83 142.64
C SER A 445 -80.97 -35.10 143.15
N GLU A 446 -81.66 -36.15 142.70
CA GLU A 446 -83.11 -36.31 142.96
C GLU A 446 -83.43 -36.96 144.29
N THR A 447 -82.65 -37.89 144.85
CA THR A 447 -83.00 -38.49 146.15
C THR A 447 -81.82 -39.21 146.78
N GLY A 448 -80.72 -38.48 146.94
CA GLY A 448 -79.85 -38.60 148.10
C GLY A 448 -80.60 -38.09 149.33
N GLY A 449 -81.33 -38.99 149.96
CA GLY A 449 -81.87 -38.86 151.31
C GLY A 449 -81.40 -40.02 152.16
N THR A 450 -80.10 -40.30 152.18
CA THR A 450 -79.31 -40.83 153.32
C THR A 450 -77.92 -41.25 152.86
N SER A 451 -76.92 -40.78 153.62
CA SER A 451 -75.72 -41.52 154.02
C SER A 451 -74.51 -41.57 153.07
N VAL A 452 -73.44 -40.93 153.56
CA VAL A 452 -72.05 -41.44 153.64
C VAL A 452 -71.31 -41.51 152.30
N ALA A 453 -70.02 -41.19 152.19
CA ALA A 453 -69.03 -40.49 152.98
C ALA A 453 -67.81 -40.38 152.05
N THR A 454 -66.77 -39.74 152.57
CA THR A 454 -65.35 -39.94 152.22
C THR A 454 -64.80 -39.30 150.95
N ILE A 455 -63.84 -38.42 151.23
CA ILE A 455 -62.45 -38.44 150.74
C ILE A 455 -62.27 -38.18 149.24
N ASN A 456 -61.65 -37.04 148.95
CA ASN A 456 -60.61 -36.93 147.94
C ASN A 456 -59.53 -35.98 148.46
#